data_AF-A0A8S7K5A5-F1
#
_entry.id   AF-A0A8S7K5A5-F1
#
_cell.length_a   1.000
_cell.length_b   1.000
_cell.length_c   1.000
_cell.angle_alpha   90.00
_cell.angle_beta   90.00
_cell.angle_gamma   90.00
#
_symmetry.space_group_name_H-M   'P 1'
#
loop_
_entity.id
_entity.type
_entity.pdbx_description
1 polymer ?
#
loop_
_entity_poly.entity_id
_entity_poly.type
_entity_poly.pdbx_seq_one_letter_code
_entity_poly.pdbx_strand_id
1 'polypeptide(L)'
;ENISSFIRDVFIHSEENDLIPDFLNSTFVDWDDAKYMTESMSFVLEEVSVILNKENTETTEISYDQNLYSLLAHHNHITPCWNNVISLLSEDASLAGDTFCKWLNINYSLLPNDSLPLTDVQFSQLLIKAVTSPHISKEALIAITMAFRITLINVPENLPLNNAAVLIKQKWLAPTSTVFEQL
;
A
#
# COMPACT_ATOMS: atom_id res chain seq x y z
N GLU A 1 32.55 6.76 -13.80
CA GLU A 1 32.37 6.34 -12.39
C GLU A 1 31.26 5.32 -12.31
N ASN A 2 31.34 4.42 -11.32
CA ASN A 2 30.30 3.43 -11.08
C ASN A 2 29.12 4.13 -10.40
N ILE A 3 27.91 4.06 -10.97
CA ILE A 3 26.72 4.70 -10.41
C ILE A 3 26.44 4.21 -8.99
N SER A 4 26.71 2.94 -8.71
CA SER A 4 26.54 2.34 -7.38
C SER A 4 27.48 2.96 -6.34
N SER A 5 28.75 3.23 -6.70
CA SER A 5 29.67 3.91 -5.78
C SER A 5 29.25 5.37 -5.57
N PHE A 6 28.80 6.05 -6.63
CA PHE A 6 28.27 7.40 -6.47
C PHE A 6 27.06 7.43 -5.52
N ILE A 7 26.13 6.50 -5.66
CA ILE A 7 24.96 6.41 -4.79
C ILE A 7 25.39 6.21 -3.33
N ARG A 8 26.20 5.17 -3.08
CA ARG A 8 26.57 4.75 -1.72
C ARG A 8 27.50 5.71 -1.01
N ASP A 9 28.41 6.35 -1.74
CA ASP A 9 29.43 7.21 -1.14
C ASP A 9 29.01 8.68 -1.10
N VAL A 10 28.19 9.13 -2.07
CA VAL A 10 27.86 10.55 -2.26
C VAL A 10 26.37 10.81 -2.13
N PHE A 11 25.52 10.18 -2.95
CA PHE A 11 24.11 10.56 -3.07
C PHE A 11 23.32 10.35 -1.78
N ILE A 12 23.53 9.24 -1.06
CA ILE A 12 22.78 8.97 0.18
C ILE A 12 23.01 10.01 1.29
N HIS A 13 24.08 10.79 1.20
CA HIS A 13 24.41 11.86 2.14
C HIS A 13 23.93 13.23 1.65
N SER A 14 23.29 13.30 0.48
CA SER A 14 22.74 14.53 -0.08
C SER A 14 21.30 14.76 0.43
N GLU A 15 20.82 16.00 0.25
CA GLU A 15 19.42 16.38 0.49
C GLU A 15 18.63 16.48 -0.84
N GLU A 16 19.13 15.87 -1.91
CA GLU A 16 18.56 15.97 -3.27
C GLU A 16 17.39 14.99 -3.48
N ASN A 17 16.37 15.09 -2.62
CA ASN A 17 15.20 14.20 -2.63
C ASN A 17 14.42 14.23 -3.96
N ASP A 18 14.47 15.35 -4.68
CA ASP A 18 13.81 15.52 -5.98
C ASP A 18 14.37 14.58 -7.06
N LEU A 19 15.61 14.08 -6.91
CA LEU A 19 16.25 13.17 -7.86
C LEU A 19 15.97 11.70 -7.57
N ILE A 20 15.41 11.37 -6.39
CA ILE A 20 15.17 9.98 -5.98
C ILE A 20 14.29 9.22 -6.99
N PRO A 21 13.18 9.79 -7.52
CA PRO A 21 12.40 9.11 -8.55
C PRO A 21 13.22 8.72 -9.78
N ASP A 22 14.13 9.59 -10.23
CA ASP A 22 14.98 9.34 -11.40
C ASP A 22 15.97 8.21 -11.14
N PHE A 23 16.57 8.17 -9.94
CA PHE A 23 17.43 7.06 -9.53
C PHE A 23 16.67 5.74 -9.43
N LEU A 24 15.51 5.74 -8.77
CA LEU A 24 14.70 4.53 -8.61
C LEU A 24 14.20 3.99 -9.96
N ASN A 25 13.93 4.87 -10.94
CA ASN A 25 13.54 4.49 -12.30
C ASN A 25 14.71 4.13 -13.22
N SER A 26 15.94 4.50 -12.88
CA SER A 26 17.11 4.27 -13.71
C SER A 26 17.39 2.79 -13.92
N THR A 27 17.72 2.40 -15.16
CA THR A 27 18.16 1.04 -15.50
C THR A 27 19.57 0.74 -15.03
N PHE A 28 20.32 1.77 -14.62
CA PHE A 28 21.67 1.63 -14.07
C PHE A 28 21.67 1.39 -12.56
N VAL A 29 20.54 1.60 -11.89
CA VAL A 29 20.36 1.37 -10.45
C VAL A 29 19.74 -0.02 -10.28
N ASP A 30 20.53 -0.92 -9.70
CA ASP A 30 20.10 -2.28 -9.38
C ASP A 30 19.24 -2.30 -8.11
N TRP A 31 18.79 -3.51 -7.74
CA TRP A 31 17.95 -3.71 -6.57
C TRP A 31 18.67 -3.34 -5.27
N ASP A 32 19.94 -3.71 -5.12
CA ASP A 32 20.72 -3.44 -3.92
C ASP A 32 20.91 -1.95 -3.70
N ASP A 33 21.17 -1.19 -4.76
CA ASP A 33 21.30 0.25 -4.69
C ASP A 33 19.95 0.91 -4.36
N ALA A 34 18.85 0.50 -5.00
CA ALA A 34 17.51 1.00 -4.68
C ALA A 34 17.11 0.70 -3.22
N LYS A 35 17.45 -0.51 -2.74
CA LYS A 35 17.23 -0.90 -1.36
C LYS A 35 18.05 -0.05 -0.40
N TYR A 36 19.33 0.10 -0.66
CA TYR A 36 20.23 0.88 0.17
C TYR A 36 19.80 2.36 0.27
N MET A 37 19.35 2.94 -0.85
CA MET A 37 18.76 4.28 -0.87
C MET A 37 17.51 4.37 0.00
N THR A 38 16.60 3.40 -0.13
CA THR A 38 15.35 3.34 0.64
C THR A 38 15.60 3.17 2.14
N GLU A 39 16.63 2.42 2.53
CA GLU A 39 16.96 2.22 3.95
C GLU A 39 17.76 3.37 4.56
N SER A 40 18.54 4.09 3.76
CA SER A 40 19.52 5.07 4.25
C SER A 40 19.05 6.52 4.16
N MET A 41 18.17 6.86 3.22
CA MET A 41 17.74 8.24 2.98
C MET A 41 16.39 8.54 3.64
N SER A 42 16.19 9.80 4.04
CA SER A 42 14.90 10.29 4.55
C SER A 42 14.19 11.11 3.48
N PHE A 43 13.20 10.51 2.83
CA PHE A 43 12.41 11.15 1.77
C PHE A 43 10.95 10.70 1.84
N VAL A 44 10.07 11.34 1.06
CA VAL A 44 8.69 10.88 0.85
C VAL A 44 8.34 11.14 -0.60
N LEU A 45 7.83 10.13 -1.29
CA LEU A 45 7.33 10.23 -2.65
C LEU A 45 5.92 10.81 -2.63
N GLU A 46 5.70 11.86 -3.41
CA GLU A 46 4.36 12.44 -3.60
C GLU A 46 3.43 11.46 -4.31
N GLU A 47 3.93 10.82 -5.37
CA GLU A 47 3.17 9.88 -6.20
C GLU A 47 4.00 8.61 -6.47
N VAL A 48 3.57 7.47 -5.94
CA VAL A 48 4.29 6.19 -6.13
C VAL A 48 4.17 5.65 -7.56
N SER A 49 3.08 5.99 -8.27
CA SER A 49 2.83 5.53 -9.65
C SER A 49 3.84 6.03 -10.68
N VAL A 50 4.65 7.04 -10.35
CA VAL A 50 5.73 7.51 -11.24
C VAL A 50 6.97 6.61 -11.16
N ILE A 51 7.03 5.71 -10.18
CA ILE A 51 8.13 4.78 -9.97
C ILE A 51 7.80 3.43 -10.63
N LEU A 52 8.77 2.87 -11.35
CA LEU A 52 8.68 1.51 -11.85
C LEU A 52 8.84 0.53 -10.68
N ASN A 53 7.81 -0.28 -10.43
CA ASN A 53 7.85 -1.30 -9.39
C ASN A 53 8.78 -2.45 -9.78
N LYS A 54 10.08 -2.29 -9.48
CA LYS A 54 11.09 -3.32 -9.73
C LYS A 54 10.85 -4.51 -8.81
N GLU A 55 10.97 -5.72 -9.36
CA GLU A 55 10.95 -6.95 -8.59
C GLU A 55 12.37 -7.33 -8.16
N ASN A 56 12.47 -7.89 -6.95
CA ASN A 56 13.69 -8.52 -6.47
C ASN A 56 13.70 -9.99 -6.90
N THR A 57 14.49 -10.31 -7.92
CA THR A 57 14.59 -11.69 -8.43
C THR A 57 15.39 -12.63 -7.54
N GLU A 58 16.04 -12.11 -6.50
CA GLU A 58 16.92 -12.91 -5.62
C GLU A 58 16.19 -13.49 -4.41
N THR A 59 15.01 -12.97 -4.07
CA THR A 59 14.20 -13.48 -2.95
C THR A 59 13.00 -14.28 -3.43
N THR A 60 12.79 -15.44 -2.81
CA THR A 60 11.58 -16.26 -3.02
C THR A 60 10.62 -16.18 -1.84
N GLU A 61 11.02 -15.51 -0.74
CA GLU A 61 10.22 -15.36 0.46
C GLU A 61 9.26 -14.18 0.35
N ILE A 62 8.01 -14.37 0.80
CA ILE A 62 7.01 -13.29 0.87
C ILE A 62 7.44 -12.30 1.96
N SER A 63 8.07 -11.21 1.54
CA SER A 63 8.63 -10.17 2.38
C SER A 63 8.57 -8.82 1.68
N TYR A 64 8.71 -7.72 2.41
CA TYR A 64 8.69 -6.37 1.82
C TYR A 64 9.85 -6.15 0.83
N ASP A 65 10.88 -6.99 0.87
CA ASP A 65 12.02 -7.00 -0.05
C ASP A 65 11.70 -7.60 -1.43
N GLN A 66 10.46 -8.03 -1.70
CA GLN A 66 10.09 -8.63 -2.98
C GLN A 66 9.94 -7.63 -4.12
N ASN A 67 9.49 -6.40 -3.82
CA ASN A 67 9.32 -5.37 -4.83
C ASN A 67 9.42 -3.98 -4.24
N LEU A 68 9.76 -3.01 -5.09
CA LEU A 68 10.12 -1.67 -4.68
C LEU A 68 8.97 -0.96 -3.98
N TYR A 69 7.73 -1.16 -4.44
CA TYR A 69 6.56 -0.57 -3.78
C TYR A 69 6.37 -1.10 -2.36
N SER A 70 6.60 -2.40 -2.14
CA SER A 70 6.51 -3.00 -0.81
C SER A 70 7.61 -2.45 0.10
N LEU A 71 8.82 -2.28 -0.42
CA LEU A 71 9.93 -1.69 0.32
C LEU A 71 9.65 -0.23 0.70
N LEU A 72 9.21 0.59 -0.25
CA LEU A 72 8.85 2.00 -0.03
C LEU A 72 7.70 2.14 0.99
N ALA A 73 6.68 1.28 0.89
CA ALA A 73 5.57 1.24 1.84
C ALA A 73 6.03 0.80 3.24
N HIS A 74 6.91 -0.19 3.33
CA HIS A 74 7.45 -0.67 4.60
C HIS A 74 8.23 0.41 5.35
N HIS A 75 9.06 1.17 4.63
CA HIS A 75 9.86 2.27 5.18
C HIS A 75 9.12 3.62 5.24
N ASN A 76 7.82 3.63 4.91
CA ASN A 76 6.96 4.81 4.97
C ASN A 76 7.39 5.98 4.07
N HIS A 77 7.95 5.68 2.90
CA HIS A 77 8.38 6.66 1.89
C HIS A 77 7.27 7.04 0.90
N ILE A 78 6.01 6.72 1.19
CA ILE A 78 4.88 7.01 0.30
C ILE A 78 3.95 8.00 1.00
N THR A 79 3.67 9.13 0.34
CA THR A 79 2.74 10.14 0.88
C THR A 79 1.37 9.53 1.11
N PRO A 80 0.75 9.73 2.29
CA PRO A 80 -0.58 9.22 2.57
C PRO A 80 -1.65 10.06 1.88
N CYS A 81 -1.94 9.73 0.63
CA CYS A 81 -3.03 10.31 -0.15
C CYS A 81 -3.82 9.22 -0.88
N TRP A 82 -5.05 9.53 -1.29
CA TRP A 82 -5.93 8.56 -1.93
C TRP A 82 -5.41 8.08 -3.29
N ASN A 83 -4.67 8.91 -4.02
CA ASN A 83 -4.02 8.48 -5.26
C ASN A 83 -3.01 7.35 -4.99
N ASN A 84 -2.15 7.50 -3.97
CA ASN A 84 -1.22 6.45 -3.59
C ASN A 84 -1.92 5.21 -3.01
N VAL A 85 -3.01 5.37 -2.26
CA VAL A 85 -3.86 4.24 -1.85
C VAL A 85 -4.35 3.46 -3.07
N ILE A 86 -4.88 4.16 -4.07
CA ILE A 86 -5.37 3.54 -5.32
C ILE A 86 -4.23 2.87 -6.09
N SER A 87 -3.07 3.52 -6.20
CA SER A 87 -1.90 2.94 -6.88
C SER A 87 -1.44 1.65 -6.19
N LEU A 88 -1.40 1.63 -4.85
CA LEU A 88 -1.03 0.46 -4.06
C LEU A 88 -2.09 -0.66 -4.08
N LEU A 89 -3.36 -0.30 -4.32
CA LEU A 89 -4.43 -1.28 -4.56
C LEU A 89 -4.34 -1.96 -5.92
N SER A 90 -3.63 -1.39 -6.91
CA SER A 90 -3.54 -1.98 -8.24
C SER A 90 -3.02 -3.42 -8.19
N GLU A 91 -3.47 -4.26 -9.12
CA GLU A 91 -2.90 -5.60 -9.33
C GLU A 91 -1.42 -5.50 -9.66
N ASP A 92 -1.05 -4.52 -10.49
CA ASP A 92 0.33 -4.25 -10.90
C ASP A 92 1.25 -3.87 -9.74
N ALA A 93 0.70 -3.39 -8.61
CA ALA A 93 1.49 -3.08 -7.43
C ALA A 93 2.07 -4.34 -6.77
N SER A 94 1.41 -5.50 -6.96
CA SER A 94 1.86 -6.83 -6.50
C SER A 94 2.48 -6.83 -5.09
N LEU A 95 1.90 -6.06 -4.16
CA LEU A 95 2.49 -5.85 -2.84
C LEU A 95 2.65 -7.16 -2.06
N ALA A 96 3.79 -7.31 -1.41
CA ALA A 96 4.12 -8.50 -0.66
C ALA A 96 3.30 -8.61 0.63
N GLY A 97 2.69 -9.77 0.85
CA GLY A 97 2.03 -10.13 2.11
C GLY A 97 1.02 -9.08 2.59
N ASP A 98 1.19 -8.64 3.85
CA ASP A 98 0.32 -7.69 4.53
C ASP A 98 0.80 -6.22 4.44
N THR A 99 1.74 -5.93 3.54
CA THR A 99 2.41 -4.61 3.44
C THR A 99 1.42 -3.47 3.26
N PHE A 100 0.39 -3.64 2.42
CA PHE A 100 -0.66 -2.64 2.24
C PHE A 100 -1.38 -2.29 3.55
N CYS A 101 -1.81 -3.32 4.29
CA CYS A 101 -2.49 -3.14 5.56
C CYS A 101 -1.59 -2.49 6.61
N LYS A 102 -0.33 -2.91 6.69
CA LYS A 102 0.66 -2.33 7.61
C LYS A 102 0.87 -0.84 7.35
N TRP A 103 1.12 -0.47 6.09
CA TRP A 103 1.30 0.93 5.72
C TRP A 103 0.03 1.75 6.03
N LEU A 104 -1.15 1.22 5.69
CA LEU A 104 -2.41 1.91 5.95
C LEU A 104 -2.69 2.08 7.46
N ASN A 105 -2.37 1.09 8.28
CA ASN A 105 -2.52 1.16 9.73
C ASN A 105 -1.68 2.27 10.37
N ILE A 106 -0.52 2.57 9.80
CA ILE A 106 0.34 3.67 10.25
C ILE A 106 -0.23 5.01 9.80
N ASN A 107 -0.76 5.07 8.57
CA ASN A 107 -1.01 6.33 7.88
C ASN A 107 -2.48 6.76 7.79
N TYR A 108 -3.45 5.94 8.20
CA TYR A 108 -4.88 6.23 8.00
C TYR A 108 -5.32 7.60 8.54
N SER A 109 -4.69 8.06 9.63
CA SER A 109 -5.03 9.33 10.27
C SER A 109 -4.57 10.57 9.48
N LEU A 110 -3.67 10.39 8.53
CA LEU A 110 -3.13 11.44 7.65
C LEU A 110 -3.88 11.52 6.32
N LEU A 111 -4.72 10.52 6.00
CA LEU A 111 -5.49 10.52 4.77
C LEU A 111 -6.53 11.65 4.76
N PRO A 112 -6.74 12.32 3.62
CA PRO A 112 -7.76 13.36 3.48
C PRO A 112 -9.16 12.81 3.80
N ASN A 113 -10.00 13.61 4.45
CA ASN A 113 -11.39 13.25 4.74
C ASN A 113 -12.31 13.53 3.53
N ASP A 114 -12.01 12.85 2.42
CA ASP A 114 -12.71 13.00 1.15
C ASP A 114 -13.49 11.73 0.82
N SER A 115 -14.60 11.88 0.09
CA SER A 115 -15.30 10.75 -0.49
C SER A 115 -14.88 10.57 -1.95
N LEU A 116 -14.42 9.37 -2.29
CA LEU A 116 -13.99 9.05 -3.64
C LEU A 116 -14.77 7.86 -4.22
N PRO A 117 -15.08 7.89 -5.52
CA PRO A 117 -15.56 6.70 -6.21
C PRO A 117 -14.43 5.70 -6.42
N LEU A 118 -14.75 4.41 -6.45
CA LEU A 118 -13.85 3.35 -6.90
C LEU A 118 -14.40 2.74 -8.18
N THR A 119 -13.51 2.30 -9.06
CA THR A 119 -13.88 1.37 -10.13
C THR A 119 -14.12 -0.04 -9.55
N ASP A 120 -14.81 -0.90 -10.29
CA ASP A 120 -15.07 -2.28 -9.86
C ASP A 120 -13.77 -3.05 -9.60
N VAL A 121 -12.72 -2.78 -10.39
CA VAL A 121 -11.39 -3.38 -10.23
C VAL A 121 -10.74 -2.92 -8.93
N GLN A 122 -10.72 -1.60 -8.68
CA GLN A 122 -10.14 -1.05 -7.44
C GLN A 122 -10.91 -1.52 -6.21
N PHE A 123 -12.23 -1.62 -6.30
CA PHE A 123 -13.06 -2.15 -5.24
C PHE A 123 -12.76 -3.62 -4.95
N SER A 124 -12.64 -4.45 -5.99
CA SER A 124 -12.27 -5.86 -5.83
C SER A 124 -10.91 -6.01 -5.15
N GLN A 125 -9.94 -5.20 -5.55
CA GLN A 125 -8.62 -5.18 -4.92
C GLN A 125 -8.65 -4.68 -3.47
N LEU A 126 -9.48 -3.68 -3.15
CA LEU A 126 -9.71 -3.21 -1.79
C LEU A 126 -10.26 -4.33 -0.90
N LEU A 127 -11.22 -5.11 -1.43
CA LEU A 127 -11.77 -6.25 -0.71
C LEU A 127 -10.67 -7.27 -0.38
N ILE A 128 -9.86 -7.64 -1.37
CA ILE A 128 -8.80 -8.64 -1.25
C ILE A 128 -7.66 -8.18 -0.34
N LYS A 129 -7.15 -6.95 -0.54
CA LYS A 129 -5.91 -6.47 0.11
C LYS A 129 -6.12 -5.89 1.50
N ALA A 130 -7.33 -5.43 1.83
CA ALA A 130 -7.61 -4.81 3.13
C ALA A 130 -8.83 -5.38 3.85
N VAL A 131 -9.99 -5.43 3.21
CA VAL A 131 -11.24 -5.73 3.93
C VAL A 131 -11.25 -7.14 4.49
N THR A 132 -10.78 -8.13 3.72
CA THR A 132 -10.66 -9.53 4.18
C THR A 132 -9.35 -9.81 4.91
N SER A 133 -8.44 -8.83 4.98
CA SER A 133 -7.16 -9.02 5.65
C SER A 133 -7.32 -9.03 7.18
N PRO A 134 -6.75 -10.02 7.90
CA PRO A 134 -6.72 -10.00 9.36
C PRO A 134 -5.73 -8.96 9.92
N HIS A 135 -4.91 -8.34 9.07
CA HIS A 135 -3.86 -7.40 9.48
C HIS A 135 -4.33 -5.94 9.46
N ILE A 136 -5.52 -5.64 8.91
CA ILE A 136 -6.07 -4.28 8.95
C ILE A 136 -6.52 -3.94 10.37
N SER A 137 -6.14 -2.76 10.85
CA SER A 137 -6.65 -2.23 12.10
C SER A 137 -8.10 -1.76 11.93
N LYS A 138 -8.84 -1.78 13.04
CA LYS A 138 -10.21 -1.28 13.06
C LYS A 138 -10.31 0.16 12.60
N GLU A 139 -9.39 1.02 13.04
CA GLU A 139 -9.37 2.45 12.75
C GLU A 139 -9.09 2.71 11.27
N ALA A 140 -8.13 1.99 10.68
CA ALA A 140 -7.86 2.06 9.25
C ALA A 140 -9.03 1.56 8.39
N LEU A 141 -9.68 0.46 8.81
CA LEU A 141 -10.88 -0.04 8.12
C LEU A 141 -12.03 0.97 8.19
N ILE A 142 -12.22 1.66 9.33
CA ILE A 142 -13.20 2.74 9.45
C ILE A 142 -12.88 3.86 8.46
N ALA A 143 -11.62 4.30 8.37
CA ALA A 143 -11.20 5.34 7.43
C ALA A 143 -11.53 4.95 5.97
N ILE A 144 -11.26 3.71 5.56
CA ILE A 144 -11.65 3.16 4.25
C ILE A 144 -13.16 3.29 4.04
N THR A 145 -13.98 2.82 4.99
CA THR A 145 -15.45 2.82 4.81
C THR A 145 -16.05 4.21 4.76
N MET A 146 -15.39 5.21 5.36
CA MET A 146 -15.83 6.61 5.29
C MET A 146 -15.50 7.24 3.94
N ALA A 147 -14.34 6.92 3.38
CA ALA A 147 -13.90 7.44 2.09
C ALA A 147 -14.69 6.82 0.92
N PHE A 148 -14.87 5.50 0.94
CA PHE A 148 -15.55 4.77 -0.13
C PHE A 148 -16.98 4.41 0.28
N ARG A 149 -17.94 5.24 -0.15
CA ARG A 149 -19.36 5.07 0.17
C ARG A 149 -20.00 3.94 -0.63
N ILE A 150 -19.73 2.72 -0.21
CA ILE A 150 -20.18 1.48 -0.85
C ILE A 150 -21.06 0.70 0.13
N THR A 151 -21.98 -0.10 -0.38
CA THR A 151 -22.77 -1.03 0.43
C THR A 151 -22.67 -2.43 -0.16
N LEU A 152 -22.07 -3.34 0.59
CA LEU A 152 -22.03 -4.77 0.33
C LEU A 152 -23.38 -5.41 0.67
N ILE A 153 -23.88 -6.17 -0.30
CA ILE A 153 -25.10 -6.98 -0.16
C ILE A 153 -24.79 -8.44 0.20
N ASN A 154 -23.56 -8.89 0.00
CA ASN A 154 -23.07 -10.23 0.30
C ASN A 154 -21.82 -10.15 1.18
N VAL A 155 -21.58 -11.16 2.00
CA VAL A 155 -20.35 -11.27 2.81
C VAL A 155 -19.18 -11.68 1.89
N PRO A 156 -18.08 -10.91 1.84
CA PRO A 156 -16.86 -11.32 1.17
C PRO A 156 -16.33 -12.65 1.73
N GLU A 157 -15.82 -13.52 0.86
CA GLU A 157 -15.19 -14.76 1.28
C GLU A 157 -14.00 -14.48 2.21
N ASN A 158 -13.84 -15.30 3.25
CA ASN A 158 -12.77 -15.19 4.25
C ASN A 158 -12.77 -13.89 5.06
N LEU A 159 -13.90 -13.17 5.16
CA LEU A 159 -14.00 -11.97 5.98
C LEU A 159 -13.80 -12.29 7.48
N PRO A 160 -12.80 -11.70 8.15
CA PRO A 160 -12.65 -11.88 9.59
C PRO A 160 -13.82 -11.28 10.37
N LEU A 161 -14.28 -11.97 11.42
CA LEU A 161 -15.43 -11.52 12.25
C LEU A 161 -15.27 -10.10 12.78
N ASN A 162 -14.05 -9.72 13.19
CA ASN A 162 -13.75 -8.37 13.67
C ASN A 162 -13.98 -7.32 12.57
N ASN A 163 -13.61 -7.64 11.34
CA ASN A 163 -13.80 -6.73 10.19
C ASN A 163 -15.29 -6.66 9.85
N ALA A 164 -16.01 -7.79 9.83
CA ALA A 164 -17.45 -7.82 9.63
C ALA A 164 -18.22 -6.92 10.61
N ALA A 165 -17.85 -6.97 11.90
CA ALA A 165 -18.45 -6.11 12.92
C ALA A 165 -18.25 -4.61 12.62
N VAL A 166 -17.06 -4.23 12.10
CA VAL A 166 -16.79 -2.86 11.66
C VAL A 166 -17.64 -2.49 10.45
N LEU A 167 -17.71 -3.35 9.43
CA LEU A 167 -18.49 -3.09 8.21
C LEU A 167 -19.99 -2.91 8.51
N ILE A 168 -20.57 -3.74 9.39
CA ILE A 168 -21.96 -3.61 9.82
C ILE A 168 -22.17 -2.28 10.54
N LYS A 169 -21.27 -1.93 11.47
CA LYS A 169 -21.36 -0.67 12.23
C LYS A 169 -21.27 0.56 11.31
N GLN A 170 -20.45 0.48 10.27
CA GLN A 170 -20.27 1.54 9.27
C GLN A 170 -21.31 1.51 8.16
N LYS A 171 -22.30 0.60 8.22
CA LYS A 171 -23.34 0.39 7.20
C LYS A 171 -22.79 0.01 5.82
N TRP A 172 -21.54 -0.46 5.79
CA TRP A 172 -20.86 -0.95 4.61
C TRP A 172 -21.26 -2.39 4.28
N LEU A 173 -21.71 -3.17 5.27
CA LEU A 173 -22.30 -4.50 5.09
C LEU A 173 -23.73 -4.51 5.66
N ALA A 174 -24.69 -4.92 4.83
CA ALA A 174 -26.10 -4.94 5.23
C ALA A 174 -26.35 -6.04 6.31
N PRO A 175 -26.99 -5.73 7.45
CA PRO A 175 -27.26 -6.71 8.50
C PRO A 175 -28.50 -7.57 8.17
N THR A 176 -28.42 -8.37 7.12
CA THR A 176 -29.50 -9.28 6.69
C THR A 176 -29.34 -10.65 7.36
N SER A 177 -30.42 -11.44 7.42
CA SER A 177 -30.36 -12.81 7.93
C SER A 177 -29.32 -13.66 7.19
N THR A 178 -29.21 -13.48 5.87
CA THR A 178 -28.20 -14.13 5.03
C THR A 178 -26.78 -13.78 5.45
N VAL A 179 -26.51 -12.52 5.81
CA VAL A 179 -25.19 -12.11 6.31
C VAL A 179 -24.89 -12.74 7.67
N PHE A 180 -25.87 -12.84 8.56
CA PHE A 180 -25.68 -13.51 9.85
C PHE A 180 -25.47 -15.03 9.73
N GLU A 181 -26.07 -15.67 8.74
CA GLU A 181 -25.86 -17.11 8.47
C GLU A 181 -24.48 -17.42 7.86
N GLN A 182 -23.82 -16.41 7.26
CA GLN A 182 -22.52 -16.52 6.58
C GLN A 182 -21.31 -16.16 7.46
N LEU A 183 -21.53 -15.59 8.65
CA LEU A 183 -20.51 -15.19 9.62
C LEU A 183 -20.36 -16.23 10.74
#